data_AF-A0A7S3CTL3-F1
#
_entry.id   AF-A0A7S3CTL3-F1
#
_cell.length_a   1.000
_cell.length_b   1.000
_cell.length_c   1.000
_cell.angle_alpha   90.00
_cell.angle_beta   90.00
_cell.angle_gamma   90.00
#
_symmetry.space_group_name_H-M   'P 1'
#
loop_
_entity.id
_entity.type
_entity.pdbx_description
1 polymer ?
#
loop_
_entity_poly.entity_id
_entity_poly.type
_entity_poly.pdbx_seq_one_letter_code
_entity_poly.pdbx_strand_id
1 'polypeptide(L)'
;MSKTKYLYTTDGSDKIMVIDEKQWRQVKTISVKFKNGAKLSNINELEILQKEVNQYASQELVELQLRRQKYIFANQFLKSDVHLINLETGVVQHTWDMSHLLSLQKDYAKQKGGFYDWGNDVLNGIAYNFKNDNFILTGKQ
;
A
#
# COMPACT_ATOMS: atom_id res chain seq x y z
N MET A 1 22.10 -14.86 13.33
CA MET A 1 21.96 -14.67 11.87
C MET A 1 21.22 -13.36 11.64
N SER A 2 21.69 -12.47 10.75
CA SER A 2 20.95 -11.23 10.46
C SER A 2 19.69 -11.58 9.66
N LYS A 3 18.54 -11.06 10.10
CA LYS A 3 17.25 -11.25 9.43
C LYS A 3 17.35 -10.66 8.02
N THR A 4 17.04 -11.45 6.99
CA THR A 4 16.94 -10.94 5.61
C THR A 4 15.77 -9.99 5.54
N LYS A 5 15.98 -8.76 5.06
CA LYS A 5 14.90 -7.82 4.78
C LYS A 5 14.64 -7.79 3.27
N TYR A 6 13.40 -7.49 2.92
CA TYR A 6 12.94 -7.44 1.55
C TYR A 6 12.39 -6.06 1.24
N LEU A 7 12.65 -5.59 0.03
CA LEU A 7 11.95 -4.46 -0.55
C LEU A 7 10.79 -4.99 -1.39
N TYR A 8 9.66 -4.30 -1.33
CA TYR A 8 8.49 -4.57 -2.16
C TYR A 8 8.32 -3.41 -3.12
N THR A 9 8.28 -3.69 -4.41
CA THR A 9 8.21 -2.67 -5.45
C THR A 9 7.10 -3.00 -6.44
N THR A 10 6.64 -1.99 -7.16
CA THR A 10 5.72 -2.13 -8.28
C THR A 10 6.14 -1.19 -9.40
N ASP A 11 5.72 -1.50 -10.62
CA ASP A 11 5.99 -0.76 -11.85
C ASP A 11 4.69 -0.27 -12.51
N GLY A 12 3.55 -0.31 -11.81
CA GLY A 12 2.24 -0.03 -12.38
C GLY A 12 1.53 -1.24 -12.97
N SER A 13 2.20 -2.38 -13.14
CA SER A 13 1.55 -3.62 -13.60
C SER A 13 0.69 -4.26 -12.50
N ASP A 14 0.14 -5.44 -12.79
CA ASP A 14 -0.55 -6.28 -11.81
C ASP A 14 0.40 -7.07 -10.92
N LYS A 15 1.62 -6.57 -10.68
CA LYS A 15 2.68 -7.28 -9.96
C LYS A 15 3.28 -6.45 -8.86
N ILE A 16 3.60 -7.15 -7.76
CA ILE A 16 4.51 -6.69 -6.73
C ILE A 16 5.77 -7.56 -6.81
N MET A 17 6.92 -6.91 -6.97
CA MET A 17 8.23 -7.56 -7.01
C MET A 17 8.85 -7.52 -5.61
N VAL A 18 9.43 -8.64 -5.18
CA VAL A 18 10.15 -8.74 -3.91
C VAL A 18 11.63 -8.82 -4.20
N ILE A 19 12.38 -7.87 -3.66
CA ILE A 19 13.82 -7.73 -3.87
C ILE A 19 14.54 -8.06 -2.57
N ASP A 20 15.56 -8.93 -2.64
CA ASP A 20 16.47 -9.17 -1.52
C ASP A 20 17.41 -7.96 -1.35
N GLU A 21 17.40 -7.31 -0.18
CA GLU A 21 18.16 -6.07 0.03
C GLU A 21 19.70 -6.27 0.01
N LYS A 22 20.17 -7.49 0.26
CA LYS A 22 21.61 -7.78 0.31
C LYS A 22 22.15 -8.04 -1.09
N GLN A 23 21.35 -8.70 -1.92
CA GLN A 23 21.74 -9.14 -3.26
C GLN A 23 21.21 -8.21 -4.36
N TRP A 24 20.27 -7.30 -4.04
CA TRP A 24 19.61 -6.38 -4.97
C TRP A 24 19.02 -7.08 -6.21
N ARG A 25 18.56 -8.32 -6.03
CA ARG A 25 17.90 -9.10 -7.07
C ARG A 25 16.48 -9.42 -6.69
N GLN A 26 15.60 -9.45 -7.69
CA GLN A 26 14.24 -9.93 -7.53
C GLN A 26 14.28 -11.43 -7.16
N VAL A 27 13.64 -11.77 -6.04
CA VAL A 27 13.54 -13.15 -5.53
C VAL A 27 12.14 -13.73 -5.65
N LYS A 28 11.12 -12.86 -5.81
CA LYS A 28 9.73 -13.28 -5.97
C LYS A 28 8.95 -12.24 -6.78
N THR A 29 7.95 -12.70 -7.51
CA THR A 29 6.89 -11.88 -8.09
C THR A 29 5.56 -12.33 -7.51
N ILE A 30 4.73 -11.38 -7.10
CA ILE A 30 3.37 -11.60 -6.60
C ILE A 30 2.42 -11.00 -7.64
N SER A 31 1.65 -11.84 -8.34
CA SER A 31 0.59 -11.37 -9.25
C SER A 31 -0.67 -11.01 -8.46
N VAL A 32 -1.11 -9.77 -8.57
CA VAL A 32 -2.19 -9.20 -7.78
C VAL A 32 -3.52 -9.28 -8.50
N LYS A 33 -4.55 -9.77 -7.80
CA LYS A 33 -5.87 -9.98 -8.36
C LYS A 33 -6.98 -9.83 -7.32
N PHE A 34 -8.18 -9.51 -7.79
CA PHE A 34 -9.40 -9.59 -7.02
C PHE A 34 -9.85 -11.05 -6.83
N LYS A 35 -10.78 -11.28 -5.90
CA LYS A 35 -11.31 -12.63 -5.60
C LYS A 35 -11.95 -13.32 -6.81
N ASN A 36 -12.52 -12.55 -7.73
CA ASN A 36 -13.08 -13.06 -8.98
C ASN A 36 -12.01 -13.38 -10.06
N GLY A 37 -10.72 -13.21 -9.75
CA GLY A 37 -9.61 -13.47 -10.66
C GLY A 37 -9.22 -12.30 -11.56
N ALA A 38 -9.98 -11.20 -11.57
CA ALA A 38 -9.61 -10.00 -12.32
C ALA A 38 -8.30 -9.41 -11.79
N LYS A 39 -7.42 -9.00 -12.69
CA LYS A 39 -6.13 -8.38 -12.35
C LYS A 39 -6.34 -6.99 -11.76
N LEU A 40 -5.55 -6.63 -10.75
CA LEU A 40 -5.46 -5.25 -10.29
C LEU A 40 -4.29 -4.57 -11.02
N SER A 41 -4.56 -3.70 -11.99
CA SER A 41 -3.53 -2.92 -12.68
C SER A 41 -3.35 -1.54 -12.07
N ASN A 42 -2.31 -0.81 -12.50
CA ASN A 42 -1.99 0.55 -12.07
C ASN A 42 -1.69 0.63 -10.56
N ILE A 43 -1.11 -0.43 -9.99
CA ILE A 43 -0.64 -0.44 -8.62
C ILE A 43 0.48 0.59 -8.50
N ASN A 44 0.42 1.44 -7.48
CA ASN A 44 1.35 2.56 -7.39
C ASN A 44 2.02 2.59 -6.00
N GLU A 45 1.61 3.44 -5.08
CA GLU A 45 2.16 3.49 -3.73
C GLU A 45 1.84 2.23 -2.94
N LEU A 46 2.80 1.78 -2.15
CA LEU A 46 2.72 0.60 -1.32
C LEU A 46 3.04 0.97 0.13
N GLU A 47 2.28 0.43 1.09
CA GLU A 47 2.58 0.57 2.52
C GLU A 47 2.43 -0.76 3.25
N ILE A 48 3.49 -1.21 3.92
CA ILE A 48 3.50 -2.49 4.63
C ILE A 48 3.02 -2.31 6.06
N LEU A 49 2.20 -3.24 6.54
CA LEU A 49 1.84 -3.31 7.95
C LEU A 49 2.96 -3.96 8.81
N GLN A 50 4.11 -3.31 8.95
CA GLN A 50 5.19 -3.73 9.86
C GLN A 50 5.55 -2.78 11.04
N LYS A 51 5.41 -3.27 12.28
CA LYS A 51 6.11 -2.71 13.45
C LYS A 51 7.41 -3.47 13.72
N GLU A 52 8.44 -2.75 14.16
CA GLU A 52 9.55 -3.41 14.86
C GLU A 52 9.05 -3.98 16.19
N VAL A 53 9.22 -5.29 16.34
CA VAL A 53 8.90 -5.99 17.60
C VAL A 53 10.19 -6.05 18.41
N ASN A 54 10.18 -5.48 19.61
CA ASN A 54 11.33 -5.58 20.50
C ASN A 54 11.46 -7.01 21.05
N GLN A 55 12.66 -7.37 21.49
CA GLN A 55 12.99 -8.71 21.99
C GLN A 55 12.23 -9.12 23.28
N TYR A 56 11.51 -8.19 23.91
CA TYR A 56 10.74 -8.40 25.14
C TYR A 56 9.22 -8.45 24.89
N ALA A 57 8.77 -8.40 23.63
CA ALA A 57 7.35 -8.46 23.32
C ALA A 57 6.75 -9.83 23.72
N SER A 58 5.50 -9.82 24.18
CA SER A 58 4.77 -11.07 24.41
C SER A 58 4.66 -11.88 23.12
N GLN A 59 4.54 -13.20 23.25
CA GLN A 59 4.35 -14.09 22.09
C GLN A 59 3.12 -13.68 21.27
N GLU A 60 2.05 -13.24 21.93
CA GLU A 60 0.84 -12.73 21.28
C GLU A 60 1.11 -11.52 20.37
N LEU A 61 1.92 -10.55 20.84
CA LEU A 61 2.28 -9.39 20.02
C LEU A 61 3.15 -9.76 18.83
N VAL A 62 4.06 -10.73 19.01
CA VAL A 62 4.88 -11.29 17.92
C VAL A 62 3.98 -11.94 16.88
N GLU A 63 3.03 -12.78 17.30
CA GLU A 63 2.09 -13.45 16.41
C GLU A 63 1.18 -12.48 15.66
N LEU A 64 0.61 -11.48 16.34
CA LEU A 64 -0.21 -10.46 15.72
C LEU A 64 0.56 -9.71 14.63
N GLN A 65 1.82 -9.38 14.90
CA GLN A 65 2.67 -8.69 13.93
C GLN A 65 3.05 -9.59 12.74
N LEU A 66 3.31 -10.88 12.96
CA LEU A 66 3.53 -11.85 11.88
C LEU A 66 2.28 -12.03 11.01
N ARG A 67 1.08 -12.00 11.60
CA ARG A 67 -0.17 -12.01 10.83
C ARG A 67 -0.33 -10.75 9.98
N ARG A 68 0.01 -9.58 10.52
CA ARG A 68 -0.08 -8.27 9.82
C ARG A 68 0.95 -8.12 8.70
N GLN A 69 2.17 -8.66 8.86
CA GLN A 69 3.23 -8.64 7.82
C GLN A 69 2.86 -9.37 6.52
N LYS A 70 1.78 -10.16 6.53
CA LYS A 70 1.24 -10.80 5.32
C LYS A 70 0.50 -9.84 4.41
N TYR A 71 0.33 -8.58 4.81
CA TYR A 71 -0.49 -7.62 4.09
C TYR A 71 0.27 -6.37 3.73
N ILE A 72 -0.09 -5.82 2.58
CA ILE A 72 0.38 -4.54 2.07
C ILE A 72 -0.83 -3.75 1.59
N PHE A 73 -0.81 -2.45 1.85
CA PHE A 73 -1.73 -1.51 1.23
C PHE A 73 -1.19 -1.06 -0.10
N ALA A 74 -2.09 -0.82 -1.05
CA ALA A 74 -1.75 -0.16 -2.30
C ALA A 74 -2.83 0.83 -2.70
N ASN A 75 -2.45 1.99 -3.24
CA ASN A 75 -3.38 2.78 -4.04
C ASN A 75 -3.37 2.28 -5.50
N GLN A 76 -4.34 2.76 -6.26
CA GLN A 76 -4.40 2.54 -7.70
C GLN A 76 -4.34 3.89 -8.42
N PHE A 77 -3.36 4.06 -9.31
CA PHE A 77 -3.15 5.33 -10.01
C PHE A 77 -4.40 5.73 -10.81
N LEU A 78 -4.74 7.03 -10.76
CA LEU A 78 -5.98 7.63 -11.31
C LEU A 78 -7.29 7.10 -10.72
N LYS A 79 -7.22 6.32 -9.63
CA LYS A 79 -8.38 5.86 -8.88
C LYS A 79 -8.35 6.43 -7.47
N SER A 80 -9.49 6.33 -6.79
CA SER A 80 -9.62 6.71 -5.39
C SER A 80 -9.65 5.48 -4.47
N ASP A 81 -9.32 4.31 -5.00
CA ASP A 81 -9.35 3.07 -4.24
C ASP A 81 -8.03 2.86 -3.48
N VAL A 82 -8.17 2.36 -2.24
CA VAL A 82 -7.08 1.77 -1.46
C VAL A 82 -7.37 0.28 -1.29
N HIS A 83 -6.40 -0.57 -1.57
CA HIS A 83 -6.54 -2.03 -1.53
C HIS A 83 -5.67 -2.63 -0.42
N LEU A 84 -6.22 -3.60 0.31
CA LEU A 84 -5.44 -4.49 1.19
C LEU A 84 -5.13 -5.78 0.44
N ILE A 85 -3.85 -6.03 0.16
CA ILE A 85 -3.40 -7.18 -0.62
C ILE A 85 -2.69 -8.17 0.30
N ASN A 86 -3.06 -9.45 0.20
CA ASN A 86 -2.33 -10.52 0.86
C ASN A 86 -1.06 -10.88 0.05
N LEU A 87 0.13 -10.72 0.63
CA LEU A 87 1.45 -10.93 0.00
C LEU A 87 1.80 -12.40 -0.25
N GLU A 88 1.10 -13.33 0.40
CA GLU A 88 1.30 -14.77 0.19
C GLU A 88 0.60 -15.22 -1.11
N THR A 89 -0.60 -14.68 -1.35
CA THR A 89 -1.52 -15.14 -2.42
C THR A 89 -1.69 -14.16 -3.58
N GLY A 90 -1.35 -12.88 -3.38
CA GLY A 90 -1.66 -11.78 -4.30
C GLY A 90 -3.13 -11.37 -4.33
N VAL A 91 -3.99 -11.94 -3.48
CA VAL A 91 -5.43 -11.66 -3.51
C VAL A 91 -5.76 -10.41 -2.71
N VAL A 92 -6.49 -9.48 -3.35
CA VAL A 92 -7.12 -8.32 -2.70
C VAL A 92 -8.16 -8.82 -1.69
N GLN A 93 -7.94 -8.52 -0.41
CA GLN A 93 -8.84 -8.87 0.69
C GLN A 93 -9.94 -7.84 0.89
N HIS A 94 -9.60 -6.57 0.69
CA HIS A 94 -10.51 -5.45 0.90
C HIS A 94 -10.14 -4.28 -0.02
N THR A 95 -11.15 -3.47 -0.35
CA THR A 95 -11.02 -2.21 -1.08
C THR A 95 -11.84 -1.14 -0.37
N TRP A 96 -11.25 0.02 -0.14
CA TRP A 96 -11.95 1.18 0.39
C TRP A 96 -12.00 2.29 -0.67
N ASP A 97 -13.16 2.93 -0.81
CA ASP A 97 -13.37 4.08 -1.70
C ASP A 97 -13.04 5.40 -0.98
N MET A 98 -12.04 6.12 -1.49
CA MET A 98 -11.61 7.44 -1.00
C MET A 98 -12.08 8.59 -1.92
N SER A 99 -13.11 8.39 -2.75
CA SER A 99 -13.64 9.40 -3.68
C SER A 99 -14.01 10.72 -2.99
N HIS A 100 -14.41 10.66 -1.72
CA HIS A 100 -14.67 11.86 -0.91
C HIS A 100 -13.40 12.71 -0.68
N LEU A 101 -12.23 12.10 -0.47
CA LEU A 101 -10.96 12.82 -0.34
C LEU A 101 -10.60 13.57 -1.63
N LEU A 102 -10.88 12.95 -2.78
CA LEU A 102 -10.70 13.57 -4.10
C LEU A 102 -11.59 14.81 -4.27
N SER A 103 -12.84 14.72 -3.80
CA SER A 103 -13.78 15.85 -3.83
C SER A 103 -13.30 17.02 -2.97
N LEU A 104 -12.79 16.75 -1.77
CA LEU A 104 -12.21 17.78 -0.90
C LEU A 104 -10.99 18.46 -1.54
N GLN A 105 -10.13 17.71 -2.23
CA GLN A 105 -8.99 18.26 -2.94
C GLN A 105 -9.42 19.19 -4.10
N LYS A 106 -10.44 18.79 -4.87
CA LYS A 106 -11.02 19.62 -5.94
C LYS A 106 -11.57 20.93 -5.41
N ASP A 107 -12.30 20.87 -4.31
CA ASP A 107 -12.88 22.08 -3.72
C ASP A 107 -11.80 23.00 -3.16
N TYR A 108 -10.73 22.44 -2.57
CA TYR A 108 -9.57 23.22 -2.15
C TYR A 108 -8.85 23.90 -3.32
N ALA A 109 -8.61 23.20 -4.44
CA ALA A 109 -7.98 23.78 -5.62
C ALA A 109 -8.80 24.95 -6.19
N LYS A 110 -10.12 24.81 -6.27
CA LYS A 110 -11.04 25.89 -6.69
C LYS A 110 -10.97 27.09 -5.76
N GLN A 111 -10.97 26.87 -4.44
CA GLN A 111 -10.88 27.96 -3.46
C GLN A 111 -9.57 28.77 -3.57
N LYS A 112 -8.49 28.13 -4.02
CA LYS A 112 -7.20 28.81 -4.30
C LYS A 112 -7.15 29.53 -5.64
N GLY A 113 -8.24 29.51 -6.42
CA GLY A 113 -8.27 30.07 -7.78
C GLY A 113 -7.50 29.23 -8.80
N GLY A 114 -7.15 27.99 -8.46
CA GLY A 114 -6.45 27.05 -9.33
C GLY A 114 -7.41 26.18 -10.15
N PHE A 115 -6.85 25.49 -11.14
CA PHE A 115 -7.52 24.40 -11.86
C PHE A 115 -7.10 23.05 -11.26
N TYR A 116 -8.03 22.10 -11.20
CA TYR A 116 -7.74 20.76 -10.72
C TYR A 116 -7.23 19.89 -11.87
N ASP A 117 -5.98 19.43 -11.78
CA ASP A 117 -5.35 18.60 -12.81
C ASP A 117 -5.66 17.12 -12.56
N TRP A 118 -6.68 16.61 -13.23
CA TRP A 118 -7.14 15.22 -13.10
C TRP A 118 -6.07 14.16 -13.43
N GLY A 119 -5.02 14.52 -14.18
CA GLY A 119 -3.94 13.60 -14.53
C GLY A 119 -2.84 13.51 -13.47
N ASN A 120 -2.69 14.55 -12.66
CA ASN A 120 -1.58 14.70 -11.71
C ASN A 120 -2.04 14.82 -10.25
N ASP A 121 -3.21 15.40 -10.01
CA ASP A 121 -3.84 15.56 -8.70
C ASP A 121 -4.56 14.27 -8.30
N VAL A 122 -3.78 13.26 -7.90
CA VAL A 122 -4.28 11.92 -7.58
C VAL A 122 -3.99 11.50 -6.15
N LEU A 123 -4.80 10.58 -5.63
CA LEU A 123 -4.50 9.87 -4.39
C LEU A 123 -3.13 9.20 -4.48
N ASN A 124 -2.22 9.57 -3.60
CA ASN A 124 -0.86 9.06 -3.57
C ASN A 124 -0.20 9.29 -2.21
N GLY A 125 0.40 8.24 -1.67
CA GLY A 125 1.04 8.25 -0.36
C GLY A 125 0.10 7.64 0.67
N ILE A 126 0.57 6.56 1.27
CA ILE A 126 -0.08 5.83 2.34
C ILE A 126 0.98 5.64 3.41
N ALA A 127 0.65 5.92 4.66
CA ALA A 127 1.47 5.58 5.80
C ALA A 127 0.60 4.97 6.89
N TYR A 128 1.12 3.96 7.57
CA TYR A 128 0.45 3.35 8.70
C TYR A 128 1.21 3.62 9.99
N ASN A 129 0.51 4.18 10.97
CA ASN A 129 1.04 4.46 12.29
C ASN A 129 0.62 3.36 13.26
N PHE A 130 1.56 2.46 13.55
CA PHE A 130 1.38 1.36 14.50
C PHE A 130 1.02 1.77 15.92
N LYS A 131 1.47 2.96 16.36
CA LYS A 131 1.26 3.37 17.76
C LYS A 131 -0.21 3.64 18.04
N ASN A 132 -0.91 4.20 17.06
CA ASN A 132 -2.29 4.66 17.20
C ASN A 132 -3.28 3.84 16.36
N ASP A 133 -2.80 2.79 15.69
CA ASP A 133 -3.59 1.94 14.78
C ASP A 133 -4.39 2.76 13.76
N ASN A 134 -3.72 3.68 13.06
CA ASN A 134 -4.37 4.53 12.08
C ASN A 134 -3.55 4.72 10.79
N PHE A 135 -4.27 5.07 9.73
CA PHE A 135 -3.71 5.36 8.43
C PHE A 135 -3.67 6.86 8.18
N ILE A 136 -2.63 7.28 7.48
CA ILE A 136 -2.46 8.62 6.95
C ILE A 136 -2.44 8.48 5.43
N LEU A 137 -3.37 9.15 4.77
CA LEU A 137 -3.50 9.15 3.31
C LEU A 137 -3.27 10.57 2.80
N THR A 138 -2.62 10.69 1.65
CA THR A 138 -2.39 11.99 1.01
C THR A 138 -2.51 11.86 -0.52
N GLY A 139 -2.17 12.94 -1.23
CA GLY A 139 -2.24 13.01 -2.69
C GLY A 139 -1.15 13.89 -3.27
N LYS A 140 -0.93 13.73 -4.57
CA LYS A 140 -0.12 14.68 -5.36
C LYS A 140 -0.95 15.95 -5.64
N GLN A 141 -0.25 17.08 -5.74
CA GLN A 141 -0.71 18.38 -6.25
C GLN A 141 0.36 18.92 -7.21
#